data_AF-A0A0D1XPD8-F1
#
_entry.id   AF-A0A0D1XPD8-F1
#
_cell.length_a   1.000
_cell.length_b   1.000
_cell.length_c   1.000
_cell.angle_alpha   90.00
_cell.angle_beta   90.00
_cell.angle_gamma   90.00
#
_symmetry.space_group_name_H-M   'P 1'
#
loop_
_entity.id
_entity.type
_entity.pdbx_description
1 polymer ?
#
loop_
_entity_poly.entity_id
_entity_poly.type
_entity_poly.pdbx_seq_one_letter_code
_entity_poly.pdbx_strand_id
1 'polypeptide(L)'
;MKKRTMKTFIAGICTGVALMSAVGFSYAALTKIDVSMKPVSFTMEGKEIKPSDKEYQYFNGKQYVPASFIHQDTTYVPLRFIAERIGLQVGYDAASNTISLKEKNMAEKEVKFDVLYPLQDEQTVIAPRVQQWFDSHRKQEFTGIMKEEDGLYAAVTRGQKPNGGYGVEVVSVTERANEVVVKVKHINPQPGKVYIQVITYPATLIKIPPTDKEVHFETVN
;
A
#
# COMPACT_ATOMS: atom_id res chain seq x y z
N MET A 1 -5.34 79.78 -19.49
CA MET A 1 -4.61 78.53 -19.14
C MET A 1 -5.08 77.84 -17.85
N LYS A 2 -5.52 78.54 -16.78
CA LYS A 2 -5.88 77.92 -15.48
C LYS A 2 -7.06 76.92 -15.46
N LYS A 3 -8.06 77.03 -16.35
CA LYS A 3 -9.27 76.17 -16.32
C LYS A 3 -9.05 74.74 -16.88
N ARG A 4 -8.04 74.54 -17.73
CA ARG A 4 -7.78 73.24 -18.40
C ARG A 4 -7.00 72.29 -17.48
N THR A 5 -6.10 72.84 -16.66
CA THR A 5 -5.29 72.11 -15.68
C THR A 5 -6.11 71.60 -14.48
N MET A 6 -7.15 72.33 -14.08
CA MET A 6 -8.06 71.91 -13.00
C MET A 6 -8.89 70.67 -13.40
N LYS A 7 -9.38 70.63 -14.64
CA LYS A 7 -10.18 69.50 -15.15
C LYS A 7 -9.35 68.22 -15.28
N THR A 8 -8.08 68.33 -15.69
CA THR A 8 -7.15 67.18 -15.77
C THR A 8 -6.75 66.67 -14.39
N PHE A 9 -6.64 67.55 -13.38
CA PHE A 9 -6.36 67.15 -12.01
C PHE A 9 -7.53 66.37 -11.37
N ILE A 10 -8.76 66.86 -11.55
CA ILE A 10 -9.97 66.18 -11.04
C ILE A 10 -10.19 64.84 -11.77
N ALA A 11 -9.97 64.79 -13.09
CA ALA A 11 -10.04 63.54 -13.84
C ALA A 11 -8.97 62.52 -13.37
N GLY A 12 -7.76 62.98 -13.02
CA GLY A 12 -6.71 62.13 -12.46
C GLY A 12 -7.09 61.53 -11.11
N ILE A 13 -7.70 62.32 -10.21
CA ILE A 13 -8.17 61.84 -8.90
C ILE A 13 -9.29 60.80 -9.07
N CYS A 14 -10.29 61.06 -9.92
CA CYS A 14 -11.37 60.10 -10.16
C CYS A 14 -10.86 58.77 -10.75
N THR A 15 -9.87 58.82 -11.63
CA THR A 15 -9.27 57.61 -12.22
C THR A 15 -8.42 56.84 -11.20
N GLY A 16 -7.70 57.55 -10.32
CA GLY A 16 -6.93 56.94 -9.24
C GLY A 16 -7.81 56.24 -8.19
N VAL A 17 -8.96 56.83 -7.84
CA VAL A 17 -9.93 56.22 -6.91
C VAL A 17 -10.59 54.98 -7.53
N ALA A 18 -10.89 54.99 -8.83
CA ALA A 18 -11.44 53.84 -9.54
C ALA A 18 -10.46 52.65 -9.60
N LEU A 19 -9.15 52.91 -9.62
CA LEU A 19 -8.12 51.86 -9.64
C LEU A 19 -7.88 51.22 -8.26
N MET A 20 -8.14 51.92 -7.15
CA MET A 20 -8.00 51.34 -5.80
C MET A 20 -9.18 50.46 -5.36
N SER A 21 -10.34 50.56 -6.03
CA SER A 21 -11.47 49.65 -5.81
C SER A 21 -11.32 48.27 -6.47
N ALA A 22 -10.26 48.05 -7.26
CA ALA A 22 -10.07 46.83 -8.04
C ALA A 22 -9.10 45.79 -7.42
N VAL A 23 -8.60 46.01 -6.20
CA VAL A 23 -7.95 44.94 -5.43
C VAL A 23 -9.03 44.06 -4.80
N GLY A 24 -9.53 43.12 -5.59
CA GLY A 24 -10.41 42.05 -5.11
C GLY A 24 -9.63 41.14 -4.16
N PHE A 25 -9.77 41.36 -2.85
CA PHE A 25 -9.38 40.36 -1.86
C PHE A 25 -10.31 39.17 -2.03
N SER A 26 -9.77 38.02 -2.45
CA SER A 26 -10.48 36.75 -2.36
C SER A 26 -10.65 36.41 -0.88
N TYR A 27 -11.76 36.83 -0.28
CA TYR A 27 -12.18 36.34 1.02
C TYR A 27 -12.82 34.96 0.79
N ALA A 28 -12.13 33.90 1.19
CA ALA A 28 -12.78 32.61 1.38
C ALA A 28 -13.89 32.81 2.41
N ALA A 29 -15.15 32.69 1.99
CA ALA A 29 -16.28 32.79 2.90
C ALA A 29 -16.19 31.65 3.93
N LEU A 30 -15.93 32.01 5.18
CA LEU A 30 -15.86 31.04 6.27
C LEU A 30 -17.27 30.54 6.59
N THR A 31 -17.54 29.26 6.33
CA THR A 31 -18.76 28.58 6.79
C THR A 31 -18.54 28.07 8.21
N LYS A 32 -19.40 28.48 9.14
CA LYS A 32 -19.43 27.93 10.50
C LYS A 32 -20.38 26.74 10.54
N ILE A 33 -19.97 25.69 11.25
CA ILE A 33 -20.80 24.51 11.52
C ILE A 33 -20.88 24.28 13.02
N ASP A 34 -22.05 23.84 13.49
CA ASP A 34 -22.24 23.38 14.86
C ASP A 34 -21.92 21.89 14.95
N VAL A 35 -21.18 21.52 16.00
CA VAL A 35 -20.61 20.18 16.18
C VAL A 35 -20.69 19.75 17.64
N SER A 36 -20.89 18.45 17.89
CA SER A 36 -20.86 17.88 19.23
C SER A 36 -19.50 17.26 19.53
N MET A 37 -18.95 17.53 20.71
CA MET A 37 -17.63 17.06 21.17
C MET A 37 -17.74 15.87 22.14
N LYS A 38 -18.73 14.99 21.94
CA LYS A 38 -18.87 13.79 22.76
C LYS A 38 -17.59 12.94 22.65
N PRO A 39 -17.03 12.48 23.78
CA PRO A 39 -15.87 11.58 23.78
C PRO A 39 -16.06 10.35 22.90
N VAL A 40 -15.06 10.03 22.09
CA VAL A 40 -14.97 8.78 21.33
C VAL A 40 -13.67 8.07 21.70
N SER A 41 -13.77 6.78 22.03
CA SER A 41 -12.62 5.91 22.29
C SER A 41 -12.20 5.20 21.02
N PHE A 42 -10.90 5.05 20.82
CA PHE A 42 -10.33 4.36 19.66
C PHE A 42 -9.71 3.03 20.11
N THR A 43 -10.09 1.94 19.46
CA THR A 43 -9.49 0.62 19.67
C THR A 43 -9.04 0.02 18.34
N MET A 44 -7.95 -0.73 18.37
CA MET A 44 -7.43 -1.50 17.24
C MET A 44 -7.00 -2.86 17.77
N GLU A 45 -7.52 -3.94 17.20
CA GLU A 45 -7.27 -5.31 17.70
C GLU A 45 -7.61 -5.49 19.19
N GLY A 46 -8.68 -4.84 19.65
CA GLY A 46 -9.12 -4.88 21.06
C GLY A 46 -8.26 -4.07 22.03
N LYS A 47 -7.17 -3.44 21.57
CA LYS A 47 -6.31 -2.56 22.38
C LYS A 47 -6.70 -1.11 22.19
N GLU A 48 -6.75 -0.36 23.28
CA GLU A 48 -6.98 1.09 23.23
C GLU A 48 -5.80 1.80 22.58
N ILE A 49 -6.09 2.72 21.66
CA ILE A 49 -5.10 3.55 20.97
C ILE A 49 -5.40 5.03 21.22
N LYS A 50 -4.35 5.81 21.50
CA LYS A 50 -4.50 7.24 21.81
C LYS A 50 -4.13 8.14 20.63
N PRO A 51 -4.98 9.13 20.28
CA PRO A 51 -4.72 10.08 19.19
C PRO A 51 -3.62 11.09 19.51
N SER A 52 -3.35 11.36 20.78
CA SER A 52 -2.20 12.11 21.26
C SER A 52 -1.90 11.80 22.73
N ASP A 53 -0.95 12.52 23.30
CA ASP A 53 -0.66 12.58 24.75
C ASP A 53 -1.78 13.25 25.55
N LYS A 54 -2.69 13.98 24.90
CA LYS A 54 -3.82 14.66 25.54
C LYS A 54 -5.13 13.92 25.29
N GLU A 55 -5.92 13.79 26.35
CA GLU A 55 -7.21 13.11 26.32
C GLU A 55 -8.16 13.81 25.33
N TYR A 56 -8.80 13.02 24.47
CA TYR A 56 -9.73 13.48 23.43
C TYR A 56 -9.19 14.50 22.42
N GLN A 57 -7.86 14.69 22.36
CA GLN A 57 -7.22 15.60 21.42
C GLN A 57 -6.29 14.86 20.44
N TYR A 58 -6.16 15.43 19.25
CA TYR A 58 -5.26 14.99 18.19
C TYR A 58 -4.27 16.11 17.88
N PHE A 59 -2.98 15.79 17.81
CA PHE A 59 -1.96 16.75 17.38
C PHE A 59 -1.81 16.69 15.86
N ASN A 60 -2.22 17.75 15.17
CA ASN A 60 -2.21 17.78 13.69
C ASN A 60 -0.84 18.21 13.09
N GLY A 61 0.22 18.23 13.89
CA GLY A 61 1.54 18.74 13.53
C GLY A 61 1.75 20.22 13.81
N LYS A 62 0.70 20.97 14.18
CA LYS A 62 0.79 22.40 14.53
C LYS A 62 0.20 22.69 15.91
N GLN A 63 -0.97 22.11 16.20
CA GLN A 63 -1.69 22.33 17.45
C GLN A 63 -2.53 21.11 17.81
N TYR A 64 -3.02 21.11 19.04
CA TYR A 64 -4.02 20.16 19.47
C TYR A 64 -5.40 20.60 19.01
N VAL A 65 -6.12 19.67 18.39
CA VAL A 65 -7.52 19.82 17.96
C VAL A 65 -8.34 18.68 18.56
N PRO A 66 -9.68 18.77 18.61
CA PRO A 66 -10.51 17.64 19.00
C PRO A 66 -10.18 16.39 18.17
N ALA A 67 -9.99 15.25 18.82
CA ALA A 67 -9.70 13.98 18.15
C ALA A 67 -10.90 13.40 17.41
N SER A 68 -12.11 13.86 17.72
CA SER A 68 -13.32 13.48 17.01
C SER A 68 -14.40 14.52 17.28
N PHE A 69 -15.36 14.62 16.36
CA PHE A 69 -16.56 15.42 16.56
C PHE A 69 -17.73 14.81 15.78
N ILE A 70 -18.94 15.11 16.22
CA ILE A 70 -20.17 14.65 15.56
C ILE A 70 -20.80 15.84 14.84
N HIS A 71 -21.04 15.69 13.55
CA HIS A 71 -21.77 16.65 12.73
C HIS A 71 -22.86 15.90 11.97
N GLN A 72 -24.13 16.30 12.14
CA GLN A 72 -25.28 15.66 11.49
C GLN A 72 -25.25 14.12 11.61
N ASP A 73 -25.20 13.62 12.84
CA ASP A 73 -25.14 12.19 13.19
C ASP A 73 -23.95 11.41 12.60
N THR A 74 -22.96 12.10 12.07
CA THR A 74 -21.73 11.50 11.53
C THR A 74 -20.54 11.84 12.43
N THR A 75 -19.81 10.82 12.88
CA THR A 75 -18.57 10.98 13.65
C THR A 75 -17.39 11.16 12.71
N TYR A 76 -16.72 12.30 12.80
CA TYR A 76 -15.51 12.61 12.05
C TYR A 76 -14.28 12.31 12.89
N VAL A 77 -13.27 11.68 12.27
CA VAL A 77 -12.04 11.23 12.92
C VAL A 77 -10.81 11.57 12.05
N PRO A 78 -9.62 11.79 12.63
CA PRO A 78 -8.42 12.10 11.88
C PRO A 78 -8.00 10.92 11.00
N LEU A 79 -8.17 11.07 9.68
CA LEU A 79 -7.79 10.04 8.71
C LEU A 79 -6.33 9.59 8.88
N ARG A 80 -5.40 10.54 9.05
CA ARG A 80 -3.96 10.24 9.21
C ARG A 80 -3.67 9.37 10.43
N PHE A 81 -4.35 9.64 11.56
CA PHE A 81 -4.18 8.84 12.78
C PHE A 81 -4.51 7.36 12.56
N ILE A 82 -5.58 7.09 11.81
CA ILE A 82 -6.05 5.73 11.52
C ILE A 82 -5.17 5.10 10.43
N ALA A 83 -4.99 5.79 9.31
CA ALA A 83 -4.27 5.30 8.14
C ALA A 83 -2.81 4.91 8.47
N GLU A 84 -2.10 5.72 9.26
CA GLU A 84 -0.71 5.42 9.62
C GLU A 84 -0.56 4.20 10.52
N ARG A 85 -1.59 3.86 11.31
CA ARG A 85 -1.60 2.65 12.15
C ARG A 85 -1.81 1.38 11.35
N ILE A 86 -2.49 1.47 10.21
CA ILE A 86 -2.67 0.37 9.27
C ILE A 86 -1.58 0.33 8.18
N GLY A 87 -0.47 1.06 8.37
CA GLY A 87 0.70 1.02 7.50
C GLY A 87 0.64 1.92 6.26
N LEU A 88 -0.37 2.80 6.17
CA LEU A 88 -0.51 3.73 5.05
C LEU A 88 0.09 5.11 5.37
N GLN A 89 0.68 5.73 4.36
CA GLN A 89 1.09 7.12 4.37
C GLN A 89 -0.04 7.99 3.77
N VAL A 90 -0.38 9.09 4.47
CA VAL A 90 -1.38 10.06 4.00
C VAL A 90 -0.71 11.31 3.44
N GLY A 91 -0.83 11.50 2.13
CA GLY A 91 -0.46 12.72 1.42
C GLY A 91 -1.66 13.65 1.24
N TYR A 92 -1.40 14.95 1.15
CA TYR A 92 -2.38 15.95 0.75
C TYR A 92 -1.74 16.89 -0.28
N ASP A 93 -2.34 16.98 -1.45
CA ASP A 93 -1.98 17.93 -2.49
C ASP A 93 -2.98 19.10 -2.48
N ALA A 94 -2.51 20.27 -2.06
CA ALA A 94 -3.31 21.48 -1.98
C ALA A 94 -3.68 22.05 -3.36
N ALA A 95 -2.89 21.79 -4.40
CA ALA A 95 -3.16 22.30 -5.73
C ALA A 95 -4.38 21.61 -6.37
N SER A 96 -4.52 20.31 -6.14
CA SER A 96 -5.63 19.50 -6.65
C SER A 96 -6.72 19.20 -5.61
N ASN A 97 -6.55 19.62 -4.35
CA ASN A 97 -7.39 19.21 -3.22
C ASN A 97 -7.51 17.69 -3.05
N THR A 98 -6.42 16.96 -3.35
CA THR A 98 -6.43 15.49 -3.35
C THR A 98 -5.77 14.95 -2.09
N ILE A 99 -6.44 14.00 -1.44
CA ILE A 99 -5.85 13.16 -0.39
C ILE A 99 -5.38 11.86 -1.04
N SER A 100 -4.13 11.49 -0.83
CA SER A 100 -3.59 10.20 -1.30
C SER A 100 -3.27 9.29 -0.13
N LEU A 101 -3.77 8.05 -0.17
CA LEU A 101 -3.35 6.98 0.70
C LEU A 101 -2.42 6.07 -0.10
N LYS A 102 -1.20 5.88 0.37
CA LYS A 102 -0.23 4.96 -0.24
C LYS A 102 0.26 4.04 0.85
N GLU A 103 0.67 2.83 0.51
CA GLU A 103 1.53 2.10 1.43
C GLU A 103 2.72 2.99 1.77
N LYS A 104 3.03 3.10 3.05
CA LYS A 104 4.31 3.71 3.42
C LYS A 104 5.34 2.92 2.63
N ASN A 105 6.14 3.60 1.80
CA ASN A 105 7.29 3.01 1.11
C ASN A 105 8.25 2.46 2.17
N MET A 106 7.89 1.33 2.75
CA MET A 106 8.79 0.48 3.48
C MET A 106 9.63 -0.13 2.38
N ALA A 107 10.92 0.12 2.43
CA ALA A 107 11.86 -0.57 1.56
C ALA A 107 11.45 -2.04 1.52
N GLU A 108 11.11 -2.55 0.33
CA GLU A 108 10.87 -3.98 0.15
C GLU A 108 12.11 -4.68 0.69
N LYS A 109 11.98 -5.27 1.88
CA LYS A 109 13.12 -5.93 2.50
C LYS A 109 13.24 -7.26 1.79
N GLU A 110 14.32 -7.41 1.04
CA GLU A 110 14.63 -8.69 0.42
C GLU A 110 14.76 -9.76 1.50
N VAL A 111 13.97 -10.82 1.35
CA VAL A 111 13.97 -11.97 2.23
C VAL A 111 14.79 -13.05 1.53
N LYS A 112 15.83 -13.52 2.21
CA LYS A 112 16.59 -14.68 1.75
C LYS A 112 15.69 -15.91 1.80
N PHE A 113 15.75 -16.73 0.76
CA PHE A 113 15.02 -17.98 0.67
C PHE A 113 15.90 -19.07 0.10
N ASP A 114 15.64 -20.30 0.52
CA ASP A 114 16.31 -21.48 0.03
C ASP A 114 15.38 -22.21 -0.95
N VAL A 115 15.88 -22.58 -2.12
CA VAL A 115 15.10 -23.36 -3.09
C VAL A 115 15.29 -24.84 -2.77
N LEU A 116 14.19 -25.50 -2.43
CA LEU A 116 14.18 -26.92 -2.06
C LEU A 116 13.77 -27.81 -3.23
N TYR A 117 12.96 -27.29 -4.15
CA TYR A 117 12.62 -27.99 -5.39
C TYR A 117 12.68 -27.02 -6.58
N PRO A 118 13.32 -27.39 -7.70
CA PRO A 118 14.06 -28.64 -7.92
C PRO A 118 15.27 -28.77 -6.99
N LEU A 119 15.62 -30.00 -6.60
CA LEU A 119 16.77 -30.26 -5.73
C LEU A 119 18.04 -29.74 -6.41
N GLN A 120 18.74 -28.83 -5.73
CA GLN A 120 19.98 -28.22 -6.25
C GLN A 120 21.22 -29.00 -5.82
N ASP A 121 21.19 -29.61 -4.64
CA ASP A 121 22.24 -30.45 -4.09
C ASP A 121 21.66 -31.74 -3.50
N GLU A 122 22.52 -32.75 -3.32
CA GLU A 122 22.13 -34.04 -2.75
C GLU A 122 21.92 -33.98 -1.22
N GLN A 123 22.34 -32.89 -0.56
CA GLN A 123 22.23 -32.73 0.89
C GLN A 123 20.92 -32.07 1.32
N THR A 124 20.15 -31.49 0.41
CA THR A 124 18.87 -30.82 0.71
C THR A 124 17.87 -31.85 1.23
N VAL A 125 17.63 -31.83 2.55
CA VAL A 125 16.63 -32.67 3.20
C VAL A 125 15.33 -31.88 3.36
N ILE A 126 14.27 -32.36 2.72
CA ILE A 126 12.92 -31.81 2.86
C ILE A 126 12.19 -32.64 3.92
N ALA A 127 11.59 -31.98 4.91
CA ALA A 127 10.80 -32.66 5.93
C ALA A 127 9.67 -33.50 5.29
N PRO A 128 9.43 -34.75 5.73
CA PRO A 128 8.46 -35.64 5.07
C PRO A 128 7.05 -35.04 4.91
N ARG A 129 6.61 -34.26 5.89
CA ARG A 129 5.31 -33.57 5.85
C ARG A 129 5.25 -32.51 4.76
N VAL A 130 6.32 -31.74 4.58
CA VAL A 130 6.47 -30.73 3.52
C VAL A 130 6.49 -31.42 2.16
N GLN A 131 7.28 -32.48 2.03
CA GLN A 131 7.37 -33.26 0.81
C GLN A 131 6.01 -33.83 0.40
N GLN A 132 5.30 -34.46 1.33
CA GLN A 132 3.97 -35.03 1.08
C GLN A 132 2.95 -33.96 0.70
N TRP A 133 2.93 -32.83 1.41
CA TRP A 133 2.06 -31.71 1.08
C TRP A 133 2.36 -31.17 -0.33
N PHE A 134 3.63 -30.95 -0.65
CA PHE A 134 4.05 -30.46 -1.96
C PHE A 134 3.69 -31.44 -3.09
N ASP A 135 4.00 -32.72 -2.92
CA ASP A 135 3.71 -33.77 -3.91
C ASP A 135 2.21 -33.93 -4.17
N SER A 136 1.36 -33.72 -3.15
CA SER A 136 -0.10 -33.80 -3.30
C SER A 136 -0.69 -32.69 -4.21
N HIS A 137 0.00 -31.56 -4.36
CA HIS A 137 -0.44 -30.44 -5.20
C HIS A 137 0.29 -30.37 -6.55
N ARG A 138 1.39 -31.11 -6.72
CA ARG A 138 2.29 -30.99 -7.88
C ARG A 138 1.64 -31.23 -9.24
N LYS A 139 0.55 -31.99 -9.29
CA LYS A 139 -0.15 -32.34 -10.54
C LYS A 139 -1.19 -31.31 -10.99
N GLN A 140 -1.54 -30.35 -10.15
CA GLN A 140 -2.49 -29.27 -10.44
C GLN A 140 -1.82 -27.89 -10.36
N GLU A 141 -2.48 -26.85 -10.87
CA GLU A 141 -2.04 -25.48 -10.63
C GLU A 141 -2.32 -25.10 -9.18
N PHE A 142 -1.28 -24.67 -8.47
CA PHE A 142 -1.37 -24.39 -7.04
C PHE A 142 -0.32 -23.38 -6.61
N THR A 143 -0.73 -22.46 -5.74
CA THR A 143 0.14 -21.62 -4.93
C THR A 143 -0.30 -21.78 -3.49
N GLY A 144 0.62 -22.02 -2.58
CA GLY A 144 0.26 -22.13 -1.17
C GLY A 144 1.45 -22.15 -0.25
N ILE A 145 1.13 -22.04 1.04
CA ILE A 145 2.13 -22.03 2.11
C ILE A 145 1.88 -23.16 3.10
N MET A 146 2.95 -23.63 3.72
CA MET A 146 2.89 -24.52 4.89
C MET A 146 3.86 -24.00 5.94
N LYS A 147 3.38 -23.81 7.17
CA LYS A 147 4.21 -23.39 8.31
C LYS A 147 4.66 -24.63 9.08
N GLU A 148 5.95 -24.73 9.35
CA GLU A 148 6.55 -25.70 10.27
C GLU A 148 7.43 -24.96 11.29
N GLU A 149 7.91 -25.66 12.31
CA GLU A 149 8.74 -25.07 13.37
C GLU A 149 10.02 -24.42 12.84
N ASP A 150 10.56 -24.94 11.74
CA ASP A 150 11.86 -24.55 11.20
C ASP A 150 11.79 -23.52 10.06
N GLY A 151 10.59 -23.13 9.62
CA GLY A 151 10.40 -22.18 8.52
C GLY A 151 9.00 -22.17 7.90
N LEU A 152 8.80 -21.23 6.98
CA LEU A 152 7.61 -21.19 6.13
C LEU A 152 7.98 -21.68 4.73
N TYR A 153 7.23 -22.65 4.24
CA TYR A 153 7.42 -23.27 2.93
C TYR A 153 6.42 -22.70 1.95
N ALA A 154 6.88 -22.24 0.79
CA ALA A 154 6.04 -21.72 -0.28
C ALA A 154 6.17 -22.61 -1.52
N ALA A 155 5.03 -23.12 -2.00
CA ALA A 155 4.96 -23.97 -3.18
C ALA A 155 4.25 -23.25 -4.31
N VAL A 156 4.80 -23.38 -5.51
CA VAL A 156 4.19 -22.90 -6.76
C VAL A 156 4.28 -24.01 -7.80
N THR A 157 3.13 -24.43 -8.34
CA THR A 157 3.04 -25.52 -9.32
C THR A 157 2.19 -25.06 -10.50
N ARG A 158 2.57 -25.51 -11.71
CA ARG A 158 1.83 -25.22 -12.95
C ARG A 158 1.00 -26.40 -13.45
N GLY A 159 0.84 -27.42 -12.60
CA GLY A 159 0.17 -28.66 -12.92
C GLY A 159 0.77 -29.41 -14.11
N GLN A 160 -0.03 -30.30 -14.68
CA GLN A 160 0.36 -31.08 -15.86
C GLN A 160 0.58 -30.17 -17.09
N LYS A 161 1.75 -30.26 -17.71
CA LYS A 161 2.09 -29.57 -18.96
C LYS A 161 2.56 -30.56 -20.04
N PRO A 162 2.33 -30.28 -21.34
CA PRO A 162 2.54 -31.26 -22.42
C PRO A 162 3.99 -31.45 -22.86
N ASN A 163 4.91 -30.58 -22.43
CA ASN A 163 6.32 -30.64 -22.81
C ASN A 163 7.23 -29.98 -21.76
N GLY A 164 8.55 -30.18 -21.90
CA GLY A 164 9.57 -29.58 -21.03
C GLY A 164 9.85 -28.09 -21.24
N GLY A 165 9.11 -27.42 -22.15
CA GLY A 165 9.24 -25.98 -22.36
C GLY A 165 8.51 -25.12 -21.32
N TYR A 166 7.71 -25.75 -20.45
CA TYR A 166 7.03 -25.07 -19.36
C TYR A 166 7.87 -25.11 -18.08
N GLY A 167 7.98 -23.97 -17.42
CA GLY A 167 8.70 -23.81 -16.16
C GLY A 167 7.97 -22.88 -15.21
N VAL A 168 8.40 -22.87 -13.96
CA VAL A 168 8.05 -21.88 -12.95
C VAL A 168 9.25 -21.66 -12.05
N GLU A 169 9.45 -20.41 -11.66
CA GLU A 169 10.57 -20.00 -10.81
C GLU A 169 10.08 -18.94 -9.82
N VAL A 170 10.57 -19.01 -8.58
CA VAL A 170 10.46 -17.89 -7.65
C VAL A 170 11.64 -16.96 -7.89
N VAL A 171 11.35 -15.71 -8.23
CA VAL A 171 12.36 -14.70 -8.60
C VAL A 171 12.85 -13.95 -7.38
N SER A 172 11.94 -13.60 -6.48
CA SER A 172 12.28 -12.85 -5.26
C SER A 172 11.21 -13.06 -4.19
N VAL A 173 11.62 -12.95 -2.94
CA VAL A 173 10.72 -12.83 -1.79
C VAL A 173 10.99 -11.50 -1.11
N THR A 174 9.95 -10.69 -0.94
CA THR A 174 10.07 -9.36 -0.34
C THR A 174 9.08 -9.20 0.80
N GLU A 175 9.56 -8.71 1.93
CA GLU A 175 8.73 -8.41 3.09
C GLU A 175 8.29 -6.94 3.05
N ARG A 176 6.98 -6.72 3.15
CA ARG A 176 6.33 -5.41 3.30
C ARG A 176 5.79 -5.27 4.72
N ALA A 177 5.06 -4.17 5.00
CA ALA A 177 4.53 -3.89 6.33
C ALA A 177 3.67 -5.04 6.89
N ASN A 178 2.71 -5.52 6.09
CA ASN A 178 1.67 -6.46 6.52
C ASN A 178 1.70 -7.79 5.76
N GLU A 179 2.52 -7.90 4.72
CA GLU A 179 2.57 -9.07 3.85
C GLU A 179 4.01 -9.45 3.47
N VAL A 180 4.18 -10.69 3.03
CA VAL A 180 5.34 -11.17 2.30
C VAL A 180 4.91 -11.47 0.87
N VAL A 181 5.57 -10.87 -0.10
CA VAL A 181 5.28 -11.06 -1.52
C VAL A 181 6.31 -12.02 -2.11
N VAL A 182 5.83 -13.14 -2.64
CA VAL A 182 6.61 -14.11 -3.41
C VAL A 182 6.37 -13.84 -4.89
N LYS A 183 7.37 -13.27 -5.57
CA LYS A 183 7.29 -12.99 -7.01
C LYS A 183 7.66 -14.23 -7.81
N VAL A 184 6.77 -14.62 -8.71
CA VAL A 184 6.82 -15.87 -9.47
C VAL A 184 6.90 -15.57 -10.96
N LYS A 185 7.85 -16.20 -11.67
CA LYS A 185 7.93 -16.14 -13.12
C LYS A 185 7.44 -17.44 -13.75
N HIS A 186 6.50 -17.33 -14.68
CA HIS A 186 6.08 -18.45 -15.51
C HIS A 186 6.91 -18.51 -16.80
N ILE A 187 7.50 -19.67 -17.08
CA ILE A 187 8.25 -19.90 -18.31
C ILE A 187 7.36 -20.65 -19.29
N ASN A 188 7.07 -20.06 -20.46
CA ASN A 188 6.28 -20.68 -21.51
C ASN A 188 7.17 -21.10 -22.70
N PRO A 189 6.79 -22.15 -23.45
CA PRO A 189 7.46 -22.52 -24.69
C PRO A 189 7.54 -21.34 -25.67
N GLN A 190 8.70 -21.17 -26.28
CA GLN A 190 8.92 -20.12 -27.28
C GLN A 190 8.21 -20.49 -28.59
N PRO A 191 7.49 -19.54 -29.23
CA PRO A 191 6.86 -19.79 -30.53
C PRO A 191 7.88 -20.27 -31.56
N GLY A 192 7.54 -21.32 -32.31
CA GLY A 192 8.39 -21.88 -33.38
C GLY A 192 9.55 -22.77 -32.93
N LYS A 193 9.81 -22.88 -31.62
CA LYS A 193 10.83 -23.81 -31.10
C LYS A 193 10.23 -25.22 -30.94
N VAL A 194 10.96 -26.23 -31.37
CA VAL A 194 10.55 -27.63 -31.20
C VAL A 194 10.84 -28.08 -29.77
N TYR A 195 9.84 -28.67 -29.12
CA TYR A 195 9.96 -29.24 -27.77
C TYR A 195 9.60 -30.72 -27.80
N ILE A 196 10.33 -31.52 -27.02
CA ILE A 196 9.99 -32.93 -26.80
C ILE A 196 8.62 -33.02 -26.12
N GLN A 197 7.73 -33.83 -26.69
CA GLN A 197 6.40 -34.05 -26.14
C GLN A 197 6.48 -35.08 -25.02
N VAL A 198 6.44 -34.59 -23.79
CA VAL A 198 6.51 -35.39 -22.57
C VAL A 198 5.74 -34.67 -21.49
N ILE A 199 4.93 -35.41 -20.75
CA ILE A 199 4.17 -34.84 -19.64
C ILE A 199 5.15 -34.38 -18.56
N THR A 200 5.10 -33.10 -18.21
CA THR A 200 5.91 -32.49 -17.16
C THR A 200 5.03 -31.88 -16.07
N TYR A 201 5.65 -31.63 -14.91
CA TYR A 201 5.01 -31.00 -13.75
C TYR A 201 5.91 -29.88 -13.23
N PRO A 202 5.92 -28.71 -13.89
CA PRO A 202 6.75 -27.59 -13.46
C PRO A 202 6.33 -27.11 -12.08
N ALA A 203 7.30 -27.04 -11.16
CA ALA A 203 7.05 -26.64 -9.79
C ALA A 203 8.31 -26.04 -9.16
N THR A 204 8.11 -25.18 -8.17
CA THR A 204 9.13 -24.66 -7.27
C THR A 204 8.64 -24.79 -5.84
N LEU A 205 9.52 -25.25 -4.95
CA LEU A 205 9.32 -25.23 -3.51
C LEU A 205 10.47 -24.41 -2.91
N ILE A 206 10.14 -23.42 -2.09
CA ILE A 206 11.13 -22.63 -1.35
C ILE A 206 10.86 -22.71 0.14
N LYS A 207 11.89 -22.45 0.94
CA LYS A 207 11.82 -22.18 2.36
C LYS A 207 12.21 -20.73 2.63
N ILE A 208 11.40 -20.02 3.39
CA ILE A 208 11.67 -18.66 3.86
C ILE A 208 11.68 -18.63 5.40
N PRO A 209 12.29 -17.61 6.03
CA PRO A 209 12.21 -17.40 7.46
C PRO A 209 10.74 -17.38 7.98
N PRO A 210 10.49 -17.86 9.22
CA PRO A 210 9.18 -17.80 9.82
C PRO A 210 8.60 -16.38 9.83
N THR A 211 7.30 -16.25 9.53
CA THR A 211 6.57 -14.97 9.55
C THR A 211 5.09 -15.18 9.89
N ASP A 212 4.52 -14.18 10.57
CA ASP A 212 3.08 -14.10 10.86
C ASP A 212 2.31 -13.28 9.84
N LYS A 213 3.03 -12.61 8.92
CA LYS A 213 2.43 -11.82 7.83
C LYS A 213 1.72 -12.72 6.83
N GLU A 214 0.70 -12.17 6.17
CA GLU A 214 0.06 -12.86 5.05
C GLU A 214 1.04 -13.02 3.88
N VAL A 215 1.00 -14.16 3.19
CA VAL A 215 1.87 -14.42 2.04
C VAL A 215 1.06 -14.27 0.76
N HIS A 216 1.47 -13.35 -0.09
CA HIS A 216 0.87 -13.10 -1.39
C HIS A 216 1.79 -13.59 -2.51
N PHE A 217 1.22 -14.22 -3.54
CA PHE A 217 1.96 -14.68 -4.71
C PHE A 217 1.67 -13.74 -5.89
N GLU A 218 2.70 -13.07 -6.39
CA GLU A 218 2.58 -12.13 -7.50
C GLU A 218 3.25 -12.73 -8.75
N THR A 219 2.50 -12.90 -9.84
CA THR A 219 3.08 -13.37 -11.10
C THR A 219 3.73 -12.21 -11.85
N VAL A 220 5.01 -12.34 -12.18
CA VAL A 220 5.78 -11.40 -12.99
C VAL A 220 6.03 -11.96 -14.39
N ASN A 221 6.07 -11.08 -15.38
CA ASN A 221 6.33 -11.41 -16.79
C ASN A 221 7.83 -11.49 -17.10
#